data_AF-A0A3G5BSQ3-F1
#
_entry.id   AF-A0A3G5BSQ3-F1
#
_cell.length_a   1.000
_cell.length_b   1.000
_cell.length_c   1.000
_cell.angle_alpha   90.00
_cell.angle_beta   90.00
_cell.angle_gamma   90.00
#
_symmetry.space_group_name_H-M   'P 1'
#
loop_
_entity.id
_entity.type
_entity.pdbx_description
1 polymer ?
#
loop_
_entity_poly.entity_id
_entity_poly.type
_entity_poly.pdbx_seq_one_letter_code
_entity_poly.pdbx_strand_id
1 'polypeptide(L)' 'GYKMDDIRVDVEGLYSQLAKDTAVVNASETNVADSLTAFSGLVNVYYDIAIEDMPITPYVGVG' A
#
# COMPACT_ATOMS: atom_id res chain seq x y z
N GLY A 1 4.53 -4.82 11.94
CA GLY A 1 5.81 -5.36 11.44
C GLY A 1 6.35 -6.39 12.42
N TYR A 2 7.00 -7.43 11.91
CA TYR A 2 7.67 -8.50 12.62
C TYR A 2 9.07 -8.70 11.99
N LYS A 3 10.11 -8.92 12.81
CA LYS A 3 11.49 -9.16 12.33
C LYS A 3 11.98 -10.50 12.86
N MET A 4 12.57 -11.30 11.98
CA MET A 4 13.28 -12.54 12.32
C MET A 4 14.58 -12.58 11.52
N ASP A 5 15.71 -12.61 12.22
CA ASP A 5 17.06 -12.58 11.63
C ASP A 5 17.23 -11.43 10.62
N ASP A 6 17.54 -11.77 9.36
CA ASP A 6 17.69 -10.84 8.24
C ASP A 6 16.37 -10.53 7.54
N ILE A 7 15.23 -11.10 7.98
CA ILE A 7 13.93 -10.91 7.33
C ILE A 7 13.05 -10.00 8.18
N ARG A 8 12.47 -8.97 7.56
CA ARG A 8 11.43 -8.12 8.14
C ARG A 8 10.16 -8.25 7.33
N VAL A 9 9.02 -8.40 7.99
CA VAL A 9 7.71 -8.44 7.35
C VAL A 9 6.85 -7.36 7.99
N ASP A 10 6.15 -6.56 7.20
CA ASP A 10 5.04 -5.76 7.69
C ASP A 10 3.76 -6.03 6.91
N VAL A 11 2.67 -5.65 7.53
CA VAL A 11 1.34 -5.78 6.98
C VAL A 11 0.71 -4.41 7.12
N GLU A 12 0.26 -3.88 5.99
CA GLU A 12 -0.40 -2.58 5.90
C GLU A 12 -1.83 -2.80 5.43
N GLY A 13 -2.76 -2.15 6.10
CA GLY A 13 -4.17 -2.12 5.68
C GLY A 13 -4.51 -0.70 5.25
N LEU A 14 -5.06 -0.53 4.06
CA LEU A 14 -5.58 0.74 3.58
C LEU A 14 -7.08 0.65 3.41
N TYR A 15 -7.74 1.68 3.89
CA TYR A 15 -9.14 1.94 3.66
C TYR A 15 -9.25 3.23 2.86
N SER A 16 -9.88 3.18 1.70
CA SER A 16 -10.13 4.35 0.89
C SER A 16 -11.60 4.50 0.57
N GLN A 17 -12.06 5.75 0.59
CA GLN A 17 -13.39 6.14 0.17
C GLN A 17 -13.26 7.26 -0.84
N LEU A 18 -14.04 7.16 -1.91
CA LEU A 18 -14.17 8.19 -2.92
C LEU A 18 -15.65 8.40 -3.20
N ALA A 19 -16.09 9.66 -3.19
CA ALA A 19 -17.44 10.05 -3.58
C ALA A 19 -17.38 10.81 -4.91
N LYS A 20 -18.40 10.66 -5.76
CA LYS A 20 -18.47 11.42 -7.00
C LYS A 20 -18.73 12.90 -6.69
N ASP A 21 -18.03 13.78 -7.40
CA ASP A 21 -18.31 15.21 -7.34
C ASP A 21 -19.42 15.57 -8.33
N THR A 22 -20.58 15.98 -7.81
CA THR A 22 -21.76 16.34 -8.61
C THR A 22 -21.64 17.66 -9.37
N ALA A 23 -20.66 18.51 -9.04
CA ALA A 23 -20.39 19.73 -9.78
C ALA A 23 -19.52 19.48 -11.03
N VAL A 24 -18.74 18.41 -11.01
CA VAL A 24 -17.82 18.03 -12.09
C VAL A 24 -18.42 16.92 -12.95
N VAL A 25 -19.07 15.94 -12.34
CA VAL A 25 -19.72 14.81 -13.02
C VAL A 25 -21.16 15.19 -13.35
N ASN A 26 -21.55 15.08 -14.62
CA ASN A 26 -22.89 15.39 -15.08
C ASN A 26 -23.94 14.54 -14.33
N ALA A 27 -25.01 15.17 -13.84
CA ALA A 27 -26.08 14.50 -13.12
C ALA A 27 -26.81 13.42 -13.96
N SER A 28 -26.74 13.50 -15.29
CA SER A 28 -27.28 12.49 -16.20
C SER A 28 -26.36 11.27 -16.39
N GLU A 29 -25.14 11.29 -15.86
CA GLU A 29 -24.17 10.21 -16.02
C GLU A 29 -24.53 9.04 -15.11
N THR A 30 -25.19 8.02 -15.66
CA THR A 30 -25.66 6.85 -14.90
C THR A 30 -24.59 5.78 -14.74
N ASN A 31 -23.47 5.89 -15.46
CA ASN A 31 -22.39 4.92 -15.46
C ASN A 31 -21.32 5.19 -14.38
N VAL A 32 -21.47 6.28 -13.62
CA VAL A 32 -20.56 6.65 -12.54
C VAL A 32 -21.22 6.38 -11.20
N ALA A 33 -20.58 5.53 -10.39
CA ALA A 33 -21.05 5.22 -9.05
C ALA A 33 -21.00 6.46 -8.14
N ASP A 34 -21.99 6.59 -7.24
CA ASP A 34 -22.06 7.69 -6.27
C ASP A 34 -20.90 7.66 -5.27
N SER A 35 -20.48 6.46 -4.89
CA SER A 35 -19.33 6.26 -4.02
C SER A 35 -18.64 4.93 -4.32
N LEU A 36 -17.35 4.90 -4.03
CA LEU A 36 -16.51 3.71 -4.06
C LEU A 36 -15.80 3.61 -2.72
N THR A 37 -15.93 2.45 -2.08
CA THR A 37 -15.12 2.08 -0.92
C THR A 37 -14.20 0.96 -1.33
N ALA A 38 -12.91 1.08 -1.01
CA ALA A 38 -11.93 0.03 -1.23
C ALA A 38 -11.15 -0.27 0.04
N PHE A 39 -10.84 -1.55 0.20
CA PHE A 39 -9.95 -2.05 1.23
C PHE A 39 -8.80 -2.74 0.50
N SER A 40 -7.56 -2.42 0.86
CA SER A 40 -6.40 -3.17 0.40
C SER A 40 -5.55 -3.58 1.59
N GLY A 41 -4.98 -4.78 1.49
CA GLY A 41 -3.96 -5.25 2.40
C GLY A 41 -2.68 -5.44 1.59
N LEU A 42 -1.57 -4.91 2.09
CA LEU A 42 -0.25 -5.16 1.55
C LEU A 42 0.55 -5.92 2.59
N VAL A 43 1.34 -6.89 2.14
CA VAL A 43 2.31 -7.58 2.98
C VAL A 43 3.67 -7.30 2.38
N ASN A 44 4.43 -6.42 3.02
CA ASN A 44 5.77 -6.10 2.58
C ASN A 44 6.75 -7.06 3.27
N VAL A 45 7.62 -7.70 2.49
CA VAL A 45 8.72 -8.53 3.02
C VAL A 45 10.02 -7.90 2.59
N TYR A 46 10.89 -7.61 3.55
CA TYR A 46 12.23 -7.10 3.36
C TYR A 46 13.26 -8.14 3.77
N TYR A 47 14.33 -8.24 2.97
CA TYR A 47 15.54 -8.95 3.35
C TYR A 47 16.65 -7.93 3.59
N ASP A 48 17.23 -7.95 4.78
CA ASP A 48 18.38 -7.16 5.19
C ASP A 48 19.62 -7.80 4.56
N ILE A 49 20.20 -7.15 3.56
CA ILE A 49 21.44 -7.63 2.94
C ILE A 49 22.61 -7.12 3.80
N ALA A 50 23.22 -8.00 4.59
CA ALA A 50 24.44 -7.69 5.31
C ALA A 50 25.62 -7.60 4.34
N ILE A 51 26.13 -6.39 4.10
CA ILE A 51 27.42 -6.15 3.44
C ILE A 51 28.38 -5.67 4.54
N GLU A 52 29.42 -6.44 4.82
CA GLU A 52 30.27 -6.37 6.03
C GLU A 52 31.02 -5.03 6.23
N ASP A 53 30.96 -4.11 5.27
CA ASP A 53 31.77 -2.87 5.25
C ASP A 53 30.99 -1.60 4.82
N MET A 54 29.66 -1.62 4.86
CA MET A 54 28.86 -0.43 4.56
C MET A 54 28.04 0.04 5.77
N PRO A 55 28.00 1.36 6.09
CA PRO A 55 27.25 1.90 7.22
C PRO A 55 25.72 1.85 7.05
N ILE A 56 25.21 1.24 5.96
CA ILE A 56 23.80 1.18 5.59
C ILE A 56 23.48 -0.24 5.09
N THR A 57 22.43 -0.84 5.64
CA THR A 57 21.89 -2.14 5.20
C THR A 57 20.89 -1.92 4.06
N PRO A 58 21.19 -2.29 2.81
CA PRO A 58 20.22 -2.17 1.72
C PRO A 58 19.08 -3.19 1.89
N TYR A 59 17.87 -2.84 1.45
CA TYR A 59 16.68 -3.67 1.51
C TYR A 59 15.96 -3.71 0.15
N VAL A 60 15.34 -4.84 -0.16
CA VAL A 60 14.47 -5.04 -1.34
C VAL A 60 13.12 -5.54 -0.84
N GLY A 61 12.03 -4.97 -1.36
CA GLY A 61 10.66 -5.35 -0.99
C GLY A 61 9.80 -5.66 -2.21
N VAL A 62 8.83 -6.56 -2.03
CA VAL A 62 7.77 -6.89 -2.99
C VAL A 62 6.45 -6.79 -2.23
N GLY A 63 5.44 -6.15 -2.83
CA GLY A 63 4.12 -5.90 -2.22
C GLY A 63 3.00 -5.99 -3.24
#